data_AF-A0A7S2Q6Y1-F1
#
_entry.id   AF-A0A7S2Q6Y1-F1
#
_cell.length_a   1.000
_cell.length_b   1.000
_cell.length_c   1.000
_cell.angle_alpha   90.00
_cell.angle_beta   90.00
_cell.angle_gamma   90.00
#
_symmetry.space_group_name_H-M   'P 1'
#
loop_
_entity.id
_entity.type
_entity.pdbx_description
1 polymer ?
#
loop_
_entity_poly.entity_id
_entity_poly.type
_entity_poly.pdbx_seq_one_letter_code
_entity_poly.pdbx_strand_id
1 'polypeptide(L)'
;AASALAAALRFRHRASVRVVAIMNIFRLSGDMLHLASIMLLIFKLQKSKSCVGVSCRMQEMYAMVFCFRYLDLLWSYISLYNSVMKIIFITSTIYLVYMMRYKTPICQTYERTNDSFQYEIYLLGPCALLGLIFTEEYSVSDVLWSVSIWLESVAIIPQLVLMQQRKEIENLTSD
;
A
#
# COMPACT_ATOMS: atom_id res chain seq x y z
N ALA A 1 33.63 24.87 -7.61
CA ALA A 1 33.48 23.46 -7.23
C ALA A 1 32.13 23.16 -6.57
N ALA A 2 31.75 23.86 -5.49
CA ALA A 2 30.48 23.63 -4.77
C ALA A 2 29.20 23.88 -5.62
N SER A 3 29.21 24.85 -6.53
CA SER A 3 28.08 25.14 -7.42
C SER A 3 27.83 24.06 -8.47
N ALA A 4 28.90 23.42 -8.97
CA ALA A 4 28.82 22.31 -9.92
C ALA A 4 28.36 21.01 -9.25
N LEU A 5 28.78 20.77 -8.01
CA LEU A 5 28.31 19.63 -7.21
C LEU A 5 26.82 19.77 -6.84
N ALA A 6 26.39 20.97 -6.44
CA ALA A 6 24.98 21.26 -6.19
C ALA A 6 24.13 21.18 -7.47
N ALA A 7 24.68 21.61 -8.62
CA ALA A 7 24.02 21.45 -9.92
C ALA A 7 23.96 19.98 -10.37
N ALA A 8 25.00 19.18 -10.11
CA ALA A 8 25.03 17.75 -10.40
C ALA A 8 24.08 16.96 -9.48
N LEU A 9 23.97 17.32 -8.21
CA LEU A 9 22.99 16.77 -7.27
C LEU A 9 21.56 17.15 -7.67
N ARG A 10 21.32 18.41 -8.06
CA ARG A 10 20.01 18.84 -8.60
C ARG A 10 19.67 18.20 -9.95
N PHE A 11 20.67 17.92 -10.80
CA PHE A 11 20.50 17.21 -12.07
C PHE A 11 20.21 15.73 -11.83
N ARG A 12 20.86 15.11 -10.85
CA ARG A 12 20.60 13.74 -10.41
C ARG A 12 19.22 13.59 -9.74
N HIS A 13 18.80 14.56 -8.92
CA HIS A 13 17.45 14.65 -8.36
C HIS A 13 16.39 14.82 -9.47
N ARG A 14 16.62 15.73 -10.43
CA ARG A 14 15.75 15.86 -11.61
C ARG A 14 15.78 14.62 -12.51
N ALA A 15 16.87 13.87 -12.57
CA ALA A 15 16.96 12.62 -13.33
C ALA A 15 16.23 11.47 -12.63
N SER A 16 16.30 11.36 -11.30
CA SER A 16 15.53 10.37 -10.52
C SER A 16 14.02 10.62 -10.64
N VAL A 17 13.59 11.88 -10.50
CA VAL A 17 12.20 12.30 -10.73
C VAL A 17 11.78 12.17 -12.21
N ARG A 18 12.69 12.38 -13.18
CA ARG A 18 12.40 12.22 -14.62
C ARG A 18 12.37 10.77 -15.10
N VAL A 19 13.10 9.84 -14.48
CA VAL A 19 12.99 8.40 -14.80
C VAL A 19 11.60 7.88 -14.38
N VAL A 20 11.02 8.45 -13.32
CA VAL A 20 9.63 8.25 -12.92
C VAL A 20 8.64 8.99 -13.87
N ALA A 21 9.08 9.88 -14.76
CA ALA A 21 8.19 10.62 -15.67
C ALA A 21 8.11 10.03 -17.09
N ILE A 22 8.79 8.93 -17.39
CA ILE A 22 8.61 8.21 -18.66
C ILE A 22 7.48 7.19 -18.44
N MET A 23 6.34 7.39 -19.10
CA MET A 23 5.30 6.35 -19.18
C MET A 23 5.84 5.17 -19.98
N ASN A 24 6.56 4.29 -19.28
CA ASN A 24 7.01 3.03 -19.81
C ASN A 24 5.83 2.04 -19.79
N ILE A 25 5.71 1.23 -20.84
CA ILE A 25 4.62 0.26 -20.96
C ILE A 25 4.57 -0.67 -19.74
N PHE A 26 5.73 -1.01 -19.17
CA PHE A 26 5.85 -1.80 -17.94
C PHE A 26 5.24 -1.13 -16.72
N ARG A 27 5.37 0.20 -16.62
CA ARG A 27 4.79 0.95 -15.50
C ARG A 27 3.28 1.02 -15.62
N LEU A 28 2.79 1.35 -16.82
CA LEU A 28 1.36 1.36 -17.10
C LEU A 28 0.74 -0.02 -16.82
N SER A 29 1.38 -1.09 -17.28
CA SER A 29 0.90 -2.45 -17.01
C SER A 29 0.90 -2.78 -15.52
N GLY A 30 1.92 -2.35 -14.78
CA GLY A 30 1.98 -2.53 -13.32
C GLY A 30 0.81 -1.83 -12.61
N ASP A 31 0.56 -0.56 -12.97
CA ASP A 31 -0.57 0.21 -12.41
C ASP A 31 -1.92 -0.47 -12.73
N MET A 32 -2.09 -0.98 -13.96
CA MET A 32 -3.31 -1.67 -14.37
C MET A 32 -3.51 -3.00 -13.64
N LEU A 33 -2.44 -3.79 -13.46
CA LEU A 33 -2.50 -5.05 -12.71
C LEU A 33 -2.81 -4.81 -11.23
N HIS A 34 -2.23 -3.75 -10.65
CA HIS A 34 -2.53 -3.37 -9.27
C HIS A 34 -3.99 -2.91 -9.12
N LEU A 35 -4.49 -2.09 -10.05
CA LEU A 35 -5.89 -1.71 -10.05
C LEU A 35 -6.81 -2.93 -10.22
N ALA A 36 -6.47 -3.83 -11.13
CA ALA A 36 -7.24 -5.05 -11.38
C ALA A 36 -7.32 -5.95 -10.14
N SER A 37 -6.22 -6.10 -9.37
CA SER A 37 -6.21 -6.91 -8.16
C SER A 37 -7.13 -6.33 -7.07
N ILE A 38 -7.12 -5.01 -6.88
CA ILE A 38 -8.00 -4.31 -5.94
C ILE A 38 -9.47 -4.47 -6.37
N MET A 39 -9.77 -4.26 -7.65
CA MET A 39 -11.12 -4.41 -8.19
C MET A 39 -11.64 -5.84 -8.07
N LEU A 40 -10.78 -6.84 -8.32
CA LEU A 40 -11.11 -8.25 -8.14
C LEU A 40 -11.43 -8.56 -6.67
N LEU A 41 -10.67 -8.01 -5.72
CA LEU A 41 -10.95 -8.20 -4.31
C LEU A 41 -12.27 -7.55 -3.88
N ILE A 42 -12.55 -6.33 -4.35
CA ILE A 42 -13.84 -5.66 -4.11
C ILE A 42 -14.99 -6.52 -4.66
N PHE A 43 -14.87 -6.97 -5.91
CA PHE A 43 -15.86 -7.81 -6.56
C PHE A 43 -16.08 -9.12 -5.81
N LYS A 44 -15.00 -9.78 -5.37
CA LYS A 44 -15.06 -11.00 -4.56
C LYS A 44 -15.89 -10.75 -3.30
N LEU A 45 -15.54 -9.75 -2.50
CA LEU A 45 -16.24 -9.43 -1.24
C LEU A 45 -17.72 -9.07 -1.46
N GLN A 46 -18.01 -8.34 -2.54
CA GLN A 46 -19.39 -7.98 -2.88
C GLN A 46 -20.22 -9.18 -3.36
N LYS A 47 -19.61 -10.13 -4.07
CA LYS A 47 -20.29 -11.33 -4.57
C LYS A 47 -20.46 -12.39 -3.49
N SER A 48 -19.42 -12.65 -2.69
CA SER A 48 -19.45 -13.62 -1.60
C SER A 48 -20.21 -13.12 -0.37
N LYS A 49 -20.36 -11.79 -0.23
CA LYS A 49 -20.90 -11.14 0.98
C LYS A 49 -20.13 -11.50 2.25
N SER A 50 -18.86 -11.92 2.10
CA SER A 50 -18.02 -12.46 3.16
C SER A 50 -16.56 -12.07 2.94
N CYS A 51 -15.86 -11.70 4.02
CA CYS A 51 -14.43 -11.41 4.08
C CYS A 51 -13.62 -12.51 4.80
N VAL A 52 -14.17 -13.73 4.92
CA VAL A 52 -13.42 -14.87 5.46
C VAL A 52 -12.14 -15.11 4.64
N GLY A 53 -11.01 -15.26 5.32
CA GLY A 53 -9.70 -15.47 4.72
C GLY A 53 -9.05 -14.24 4.08
N VAL A 54 -9.59 -13.04 4.33
CA VAL A 54 -8.96 -11.76 3.93
C VAL A 54 -8.56 -10.98 5.18
N SER A 55 -7.29 -10.59 5.26
CA SER A 55 -6.74 -9.79 6.35
C SER A 55 -7.15 -8.33 6.17
N CYS A 56 -7.87 -7.79 7.14
CA CYS A 56 -8.20 -6.37 7.20
C CYS A 56 -6.96 -5.56 7.57
N ARG A 57 -6.07 -6.13 8.38
CA ARG A 57 -4.80 -5.53 8.80
C ARG A 57 -3.90 -5.23 7.61
N MET A 58 -3.79 -6.14 6.64
CA MET A 58 -3.10 -5.89 5.37
C MET A 58 -3.72 -4.70 4.60
N GLN A 59 -5.04 -4.63 4.51
CA GLN A 59 -5.70 -3.55 3.78
C GLN A 59 -5.52 -2.18 4.47
N GLU A 60 -5.47 -2.16 5.80
CA GLU A 60 -5.11 -0.96 6.57
C GLU A 60 -3.67 -0.50 6.27
N MET A 61 -2.73 -1.43 6.14
CA MET A 61 -1.37 -1.12 5.73
C MET A 61 -1.30 -0.55 4.32
N TYR A 62 -1.97 -1.16 3.33
CA TYR A 62 -2.02 -0.63 1.97
C TYR A 62 -2.70 0.74 1.90
N ALA A 63 -3.73 0.99 2.71
CA ALA A 63 -4.34 2.32 2.81
C ALA A 63 -3.31 3.36 3.31
N MET A 64 -2.52 3.04 4.34
CA MET A 64 -1.43 3.93 4.81
C MET A 64 -0.36 4.15 3.74
N VAL A 65 0.06 3.09 3.03
CA VAL A 65 1.02 3.19 1.92
C VAL A 65 0.55 4.22 0.89
N PHE A 66 -0.69 4.10 0.41
CA PHE A 66 -1.22 5.02 -0.61
C PHE A 66 -1.42 6.45 -0.08
N CYS A 67 -1.83 6.60 1.19
CA CYS A 67 -1.91 7.92 1.81
C CYS A 67 -0.55 8.62 1.90
N PHE A 68 0.51 7.92 2.31
CA PHE A 68 1.85 8.50 2.41
C PHE A 68 2.46 8.78 1.04
N ARG A 69 2.28 7.86 0.09
CA ARG A 69 2.87 7.96 -1.24
C ARG A 69 2.28 9.07 -2.10
N TYR A 70 0.99 9.30 -1.97
CA TYR A 70 0.23 10.21 -2.84
C TYR A 70 -0.17 11.50 -2.12
N LEU A 71 0.54 11.86 -1.04
CA LEU A 71 0.35 13.14 -0.35
C LEU A 71 0.66 14.33 -1.28
N ASP A 72 1.51 14.12 -2.28
CA ASP A 72 1.78 15.06 -3.39
C ASP A 72 0.53 15.44 -4.22
N LEU A 73 -0.57 14.70 -4.12
CA LEU A 73 -1.85 15.02 -4.78
C LEU A 73 -2.42 16.38 -4.35
N LEU A 74 -2.11 16.86 -3.15
CA LEU A 74 -2.67 18.10 -2.60
C LEU A 74 -2.09 19.39 -3.22
N TRP A 75 -0.90 19.29 -3.81
CA TRP A 75 -0.09 20.45 -4.20
C TRP A 75 0.67 20.28 -5.53
N SER A 76 0.71 19.07 -6.10
CA SER A 76 1.38 18.80 -7.37
C SER A 76 0.41 18.21 -8.40
N TYR A 77 0.25 18.90 -9.52
CA TYR A 77 -0.48 18.40 -10.68
C TYR A 77 0.48 18.02 -11.80
N ILE A 78 0.55 16.73 -12.11
CA ILE A 78 1.39 16.18 -13.18
C ILE A 78 0.54 15.94 -14.44
N SER A 79 -0.52 15.15 -14.30
CA SER A 79 -1.47 14.83 -15.38
C SER A 79 -2.80 14.36 -14.82
N LEU A 80 -3.84 14.39 -15.66
CA LEU A 80 -5.17 13.88 -15.32
C LEU A 80 -5.10 12.39 -14.96
N TYR A 81 -4.44 11.57 -15.78
CA TYR A 81 -4.26 10.14 -15.53
C TYR A 81 -3.61 9.88 -14.16
N ASN A 82 -2.51 10.57 -13.85
CA ASN A 82 -1.81 10.38 -12.59
C ASN A 82 -2.70 10.73 -11.38
N SER A 83 -3.40 11.86 -11.46
CA SER A 83 -4.26 12.33 -10.38
C SER A 83 -5.46 11.39 -10.16
N VAL A 84 -6.13 10.99 -11.25
CA VAL A 84 -7.26 10.05 -11.20
C VAL A 84 -6.83 8.69 -10.65
N MET A 85 -5.70 8.14 -11.11
CA MET A 85 -5.21 6.85 -10.61
C MET A 85 -4.89 6.89 -9.12
N LYS A 86 -4.23 7.95 -8.62
CA LYS A 86 -3.95 8.13 -7.19
C LYS A 86 -5.23 8.16 -6.36
N ILE A 87 -6.24 8.90 -6.81
CA ILE A 87 -7.55 8.97 -6.14
C ILE A 87 -8.21 7.59 -6.11
N ILE A 88 -8.20 6.86 -7.23
CA ILE A 88 -8.77 5.51 -7.31
C ILE A 88 -8.06 4.57 -6.32
N PHE A 89 -6.73 4.57 -6.25
CA PHE A 89 -6.00 3.71 -5.31
C PHE A 89 -6.35 3.99 -3.85
N ILE A 90 -6.37 5.27 -3.43
CA ILE A 90 -6.72 5.67 -2.06
C ILE A 90 -8.17 5.28 -1.75
N THR A 91 -9.11 5.71 -2.59
CA THR A 91 -10.55 5.51 -2.33
C THR A 91 -10.94 4.03 -2.34
N SER A 92 -10.39 3.24 -3.26
CA SER A 92 -10.70 1.81 -3.35
C SER A 92 -10.16 1.00 -2.17
N THR A 93 -8.95 1.29 -1.68
CA THR A 93 -8.40 0.64 -0.49
C THR A 93 -9.09 1.06 0.80
N ILE A 94 -9.39 2.35 0.97
CA ILE A 94 -10.22 2.81 2.11
C ILE A 94 -11.59 2.15 2.05
N TYR A 95 -12.18 2.01 0.86
CA TYR A 95 -13.46 1.33 0.69
C TYR A 95 -13.39 -0.16 1.06
N LEU A 96 -12.30 -0.87 0.74
CA LEU A 96 -12.08 -2.24 1.20
C LEU A 96 -12.06 -2.34 2.73
N VAL A 97 -11.30 -1.47 3.40
CA VAL A 97 -11.26 -1.40 4.87
C VAL A 97 -12.66 -1.11 5.44
N TYR A 98 -13.37 -0.13 4.86
CA TYR A 98 -14.75 0.18 5.26
C TYR A 98 -15.68 -1.04 5.11
N MET A 99 -15.57 -1.78 4.00
CA MET A 99 -16.40 -2.96 3.78
C MET A 99 -16.18 -4.03 4.85
N MET A 100 -14.93 -4.27 5.24
CA MET A 100 -14.59 -5.29 6.25
C MET A 100 -14.87 -4.84 7.68
N ARG A 101 -14.74 -3.56 7.99
CA ARG A 101 -14.94 -3.05 9.36
C ARG A 101 -16.39 -2.72 9.68
N TYR A 102 -17.17 -2.21 8.72
CA TYR A 102 -18.46 -1.57 8.99
C TYR A 102 -19.63 -2.07 8.13
N LYS A 103 -19.38 -2.53 6.90
CA LYS A 103 -20.48 -2.84 5.96
C LYS A 103 -21.10 -4.23 6.21
N THR A 104 -22.33 -4.27 6.69
CA THR A 104 -23.14 -5.50 6.78
C THR A 104 -23.52 -6.01 5.38
N PRO A 105 -23.52 -7.33 5.11
CA PRO A 105 -23.16 -8.44 6.01
C PRO A 105 -21.67 -8.78 6.06
N ILE A 106 -20.83 -8.14 5.23
CA ILE A 106 -19.41 -8.48 5.09
C ILE A 106 -18.67 -8.39 6.43
N CYS A 107 -18.84 -7.29 7.17
CA CYS A 107 -18.15 -7.07 8.44
C CYS A 107 -18.46 -8.12 9.52
N GLN A 108 -19.60 -8.82 9.43
CA GLN A 108 -19.99 -9.86 10.37
C GLN A 108 -19.15 -11.13 10.21
N THR A 109 -18.55 -11.32 9.04
CA THR A 109 -17.73 -12.49 8.71
C THR A 109 -16.24 -12.27 9.00
N TYR A 110 -15.86 -11.11 9.54
CA TYR A 110 -14.47 -10.78 9.84
C TYR A 110 -14.01 -11.40 11.17
N GLU A 111 -13.08 -12.35 11.08
CA GLU A 111 -12.50 -13.07 12.22
C GLU A 111 -11.31 -12.31 12.82
N ARG A 112 -11.58 -11.36 13.72
CA ARG A 112 -10.54 -10.53 14.39
C ARG A 112 -9.51 -11.33 15.18
N THR A 113 -9.91 -12.46 15.75
CA THR A 113 -9.03 -13.34 16.52
C THR A 113 -7.98 -14.00 15.66
N ASN A 114 -8.32 -14.30 14.41
CA ASN A 114 -7.43 -14.95 13.44
C ASN A 114 -6.53 -13.91 12.74
N ASP A 115 -7.00 -12.66 12.57
CA ASP A 115 -6.23 -11.55 12.00
C ASP A 115 -5.57 -10.68 13.08
N SER A 116 -4.80 -11.32 13.98
CA SER A 116 -4.25 -10.69 15.19
C SER A 116 -2.80 -10.20 15.06
N PHE A 117 -2.24 -10.15 13.84
CA PHE A 117 -0.86 -9.71 13.62
C PHE A 117 -0.69 -8.21 13.94
N GLN A 118 0.19 -7.90 14.89
CA GLN A 118 0.44 -6.54 15.40
C GLN A 118 1.38 -5.76 14.48
N TYR A 119 0.90 -5.42 13.28
CA TYR A 119 1.70 -4.71 12.28
C TYR A 119 2.20 -3.34 12.77
N GLU A 120 1.49 -2.71 13.72
CA GLU A 120 1.82 -1.40 14.26
C GLU A 120 3.19 -1.39 14.95
N ILE A 121 3.53 -2.48 15.66
CA ILE A 121 4.81 -2.60 16.37
C ILE A 121 5.86 -3.24 15.47
N TYR A 122 5.51 -4.34 14.82
CA TYR A 122 6.50 -5.17 14.11
C TYR A 122 6.87 -4.66 12.72
N LEU A 123 5.99 -3.92 12.03
CA LEU A 123 6.23 -3.47 10.66
C LEU A 123 6.32 -1.95 10.57
N LEU A 124 5.37 -1.23 11.15
CA LEU A 124 5.32 0.23 11.01
C LEU A 124 6.54 0.91 11.63
N GLY A 125 6.97 0.50 12.83
CA GLY A 125 8.16 1.04 13.50
C GLY A 125 9.45 0.87 12.69
N PRO A 126 9.82 -0.37 12.31
CA PRO A 126 11.01 -0.61 11.47
C PRO A 126 10.94 0.07 10.10
N CYS A 127 9.78 0.11 9.44
CA CYS A 127 9.63 0.80 8.16
C CYS A 127 9.77 2.31 8.29
N ALA A 128 9.26 2.91 9.38
CA ALA A 128 9.46 4.32 9.67
C ALA A 128 10.95 4.65 9.90
N LEU A 129 11.66 3.80 10.65
CA LEU A 129 13.10 3.96 10.87
C LEU A 129 13.90 3.83 9.57
N LEU A 130 13.64 2.80 8.76
CA LEU A 130 14.30 2.60 7.47
C LEU A 130 13.98 3.75 6.50
N GLY A 131 12.74 4.22 6.47
CA GLY A 131 12.35 5.37 5.66
C GLY A 131 13.08 6.65 6.06
N LEU A 132 13.31 6.88 7.36
CA LEU A 132 14.10 8.01 7.85
C LEU A 132 15.59 7.89 7.51
N ILE A 133 16.18 6.70 7.64
CA ILE A 133 17.61 6.47 7.38
C ILE A 133 17.94 6.61 5.88
N PHE A 134 17.08 6.08 5.02
CA PHE A 134 17.32 5.99 3.58
C PHE A 134 16.58 7.04 2.75
N THR A 135 16.07 8.12 3.36
CA THR A 135 15.44 9.20 2.61
C THR A 135 16.48 10.01 1.82
N GLU A 136 16.12 10.48 0.63
CA GLU A 136 16.99 11.33 -0.19
C GLU A 136 17.08 12.76 0.36
N GLU A 137 15.93 13.29 0.80
CA GLU A 137 15.81 14.63 1.37
C GLU A 137 14.98 14.56 2.65
N TYR A 138 15.40 15.28 3.69
CA TYR A 138 14.68 15.30 4.98
C TYR A 138 13.47 16.25 4.96
N SER A 139 12.69 16.22 3.88
CA SER A 139 11.39 16.86 3.81
C SER A 139 10.31 15.89 4.29
N VAL A 140 9.23 16.39 4.87
CA VAL A 140 8.13 15.53 5.36
C VAL A 140 7.56 14.67 4.22
N SER A 141 7.45 15.23 3.01
CA SER A 141 6.93 14.52 1.84
C SER A 141 7.86 13.39 1.40
N ASP A 142 9.16 13.66 1.33
CA ASP A 142 10.15 12.67 0.84
C ASP A 142 10.37 11.56 1.87
N VAL A 143 10.36 11.89 3.17
CA VAL A 143 10.38 10.89 4.25
C VAL A 143 9.15 10.00 4.17
N LEU A 144 7.94 10.56 4.09
CA LEU A 144 6.71 9.76 3.99
C LEU A 144 6.69 8.91 2.72
N TRP A 145 7.19 9.43 1.61
CA TRP A 145 7.36 8.68 0.37
C TRP A 145 8.32 7.50 0.56
N SER A 146 9.49 7.70 1.17
CA SER A 146 10.44 6.64 1.50
C SER A 146 9.84 5.60 2.44
N VAL A 147 9.14 6.02 3.50
CA VAL A 147 8.43 5.13 4.42
C VAL A 147 7.38 4.29 3.66
N SER A 148 6.66 4.88 2.71
CA SER A 148 5.64 4.16 1.92
C SER A 148 6.23 3.00 1.11
N ILE A 149 7.47 3.12 0.62
CA ILE A 149 8.15 2.07 -0.17
C ILE A 149 8.47 0.87 0.72
N TRP A 150 9.08 1.13 1.87
CA TRP A 150 9.38 0.08 2.85
C TRP A 150 8.10 -0.60 3.33
N LEU A 151 7.09 0.19 3.68
CA LEU A 151 5.82 -0.34 4.18
C LEU A 151 5.09 -1.20 3.14
N GLU A 152 5.10 -0.81 1.86
CA GLU A 152 4.48 -1.60 0.78
C GLU A 152 5.13 -2.97 0.63
N SER A 153 6.46 -3.05 0.75
CA SER A 153 7.19 -4.31 0.60
C SER A 153 6.79 -5.37 1.63
N VAL A 154 6.34 -4.94 2.82
CA VAL A 154 5.97 -5.81 3.94
C VAL A 154 4.47 -5.87 4.22
N ALA A 155 3.66 -5.07 3.51
CA ALA A 155 2.22 -4.96 3.74
C ALA A 155 1.45 -6.29 3.56
N ILE A 156 2.00 -7.22 2.78
CA ILE A 156 1.42 -8.55 2.53
C ILE A 156 1.55 -9.52 3.71
N ILE A 157 2.44 -9.25 4.68
CA ILE A 157 2.75 -10.18 5.78
C ILE A 157 1.54 -10.60 6.61
N PRO A 158 0.64 -9.70 7.08
CA PRO A 158 -0.53 -10.09 7.85
C PRO A 158 -1.42 -11.12 7.13
N GLN A 159 -1.56 -10.99 5.81
CA GLN A 159 -2.32 -11.93 4.99
C GLN A 159 -1.65 -13.30 4.90
N LEU A 160 -0.31 -13.34 4.76
CA LEU A 160 0.43 -14.60 4.73
C LEU A 160 0.30 -15.35 6.05
N VAL A 161 0.43 -14.66 7.18
CA VAL A 161 0.27 -15.24 8.52
C VAL A 161 -1.14 -15.79 8.71
N LEU A 162 -2.18 -15.03 8.32
CA LEU A 162 -3.58 -15.48 8.38
C LEU A 162 -3.80 -16.77 7.56
N MET A 163 -3.18 -16.86 6.38
CA MET A 163 -3.31 -18.05 5.52
C MET A 163 -2.55 -19.27 6.09
N GLN A 164 -1.42 -19.06 6.77
CA GLN A 164 -0.70 -20.14 7.45
C GLN A 164 -1.51 -20.70 8.61
N GLN A 165 -2.04 -19.83 9.47
CA GLN A 165 -2.87 -20.24 10.62
C GLN A 165 -4.12 -21.01 10.19
N ARG A 166 -4.80 -20.56 9.11
CA ARG A 166 -5.97 -21.28 8.59
C ARG A 166 -5.63 -22.68 8.10
N LYS A 167 -4.52 -22.85 7.38
CA LYS A 167 -4.07 -24.16 6.89
C LYS A 167 -3.73 -25.11 8.04
N GLU A 168 -3.09 -24.61 9.08
CA GLU A 168 -2.81 -25.40 10.28
C GLU A 168 -4.10 -25.90 10.94
N ILE A 169 -5.12 -25.03 11.06
CA ILE A 169 -6.43 -25.41 11.61
C ILE A 169 -7.13 -26.46 10.73
N GLU A 170 -7.16 -26.26 9.41
CA GLU A 170 -7.80 -27.20 8.48
C GLU A 170 -7.17 -28.60 8.56
N ASN A 171 -5.84 -28.68 8.62
CA ASN A 171 -5.10 -29.94 8.76
C ASN A 171 -5.40 -30.68 10.07
N LEU A 172 -5.61 -29.97 11.19
CA LEU A 172 -5.91 -30.60 12.48
C LEU A 172 -7.35 -31.14 12.56
N THR A 173 -8.25 -30.60 11.75
CA THR A 173 -9.68 -31.00 11.74
C THR A 173 -10.02 -32.03 10.65
N SER A 174 -9.07 -32.35 9.77
CA SER A 174 -9.25 -33.31 8.68
C SER A 174 -8.91 -34.77 9.04
N ASP A 175 -8.37 -35.00 10.24
CA ASP A 175 -8.11 -36.33 10.83
C ASP A 175 -9.28 -36.79 11.71
#